data_AF-A0A9J6RAU0-F1
#
_entry.id   AF-A0A9J6RAU0-F1
#
_cell.length_a   1.000
_cell.length_b   1.000
_cell.length_c   1.000
_cell.angle_alpha   90.00
_cell.angle_beta   90.00
_cell.angle_gamma   90.00
#
_symmetry.space_group_name_H-M   'P 1'
#
loop_
_entity.id
_entity.type
_entity.pdbx_description
1 polymer ?
#
loop_
_entity_poly.entity_id
_entity_poly.type
_entity_poly.pdbx_seq_one_letter_code
_entity_poly.pdbx_strand_id
1 'polypeptide(L)'
;MHQFDQSLEAFIDGAGWFAPILFIILHVVRPLFFIPVIVICIAGGVLFGFVEGAILSLIGLSLMSLISYKLVHRFPKFKKNLTRLKEKIFYDRSLTVAQVMMLRIMPFIHFHLLSLYLMEMTKSLKEYMYYSILGLILPAIVYTGFGEAITALPWYITLCLLLVLAGAFKSIDIWNKSHI
;
A
#
# COMPACT_ATOMS: atom_id res chain seq x y z
N MET A 1 26.58 16.86 -11.66
CA MET A 1 26.10 16.14 -10.47
C MET A 1 25.76 17.11 -9.35
N HIS A 2 26.69 17.94 -8.86
CA HIS A 2 26.44 18.97 -7.83
C HIS A 2 25.22 19.89 -8.02
N GLN A 3 24.89 20.27 -9.26
CA GLN A 3 23.79 21.18 -9.54
C GLN A 3 22.41 20.51 -9.42
N PHE A 4 22.35 19.18 -9.62
CA PHE A 4 21.14 18.39 -9.42
C PHE A 4 20.88 18.19 -7.92
N ASP A 5 21.94 17.91 -7.16
CA ASP A 5 21.89 17.74 -5.70
C ASP A 5 21.42 19.04 -5.02
N GLN A 6 21.95 20.20 -5.42
CA GLN A 6 21.48 21.51 -4.91
C GLN A 6 20.02 21.84 -5.26
N SER A 7 19.58 21.48 -6.46
CA SER A 7 18.19 21.73 -6.89
C SER A 7 17.21 20.84 -6.12
N LEU A 8 17.64 19.61 -5.80
CA LEU A 8 16.87 18.65 -5.02
C LEU A 8 16.82 19.05 -3.55
N GLU A 9 17.95 19.47 -2.96
CA GLU A 9 18.01 20.02 -1.61
C GLU A 9 17.13 21.27 -1.46
N ALA A 10 17.18 22.22 -2.41
CA ALA A 10 16.34 23.42 -2.36
C ALA A 10 14.84 23.13 -2.54
N PHE A 11 14.48 22.10 -3.31
CA PHE A 11 13.08 21.66 -3.45
C PHE A 11 12.59 20.95 -2.18
N ILE A 12 13.45 20.14 -1.56
CA ILE A 12 13.16 19.45 -0.28
C ILE A 12 13.04 20.48 0.86
N ASP A 13 13.94 21.47 0.94
CA ASP A 13 13.88 22.56 1.92
C ASP A 13 12.67 23.49 1.67
N GLY A 14 12.33 23.76 0.40
CA GLY A 14 11.15 24.55 0.04
C GLY A 14 9.81 23.83 0.25
N ALA A 15 9.79 22.50 0.17
CA ALA A 15 8.62 21.68 0.43
C ALA A 15 8.43 21.34 1.92
N GLY A 16 9.41 21.62 2.79
CA GLY A 16 9.54 21.13 4.17
C GLY A 16 8.22 20.88 4.92
N TRP A 17 7.40 21.93 5.13
CA TRP A 17 6.12 21.79 5.85
C TRP A 17 4.99 21.14 5.02
N PHE A 18 5.02 21.28 3.69
CA PHE A 18 3.99 20.74 2.80
C PHE A 18 4.22 19.26 2.44
N ALA A 19 5.43 18.73 2.64
CA ALA A 19 5.78 17.35 2.29
C ALA A 19 4.82 16.30 2.89
N PRO A 20 4.43 16.37 4.18
CA PRO A 20 3.45 15.45 4.76
C PRO A 20 2.07 15.52 4.09
N ILE A 21 1.63 16.72 3.71
CA ILE A 21 0.34 16.94 3.07
C ILE A 21 0.35 16.36 1.65
N LEU A 22 1.40 16.65 0.88
CA LEU A 22 1.60 16.08 -0.46
C LEU A 22 1.67 14.56 -0.41
N PHE A 23 2.34 14.00 0.60
CA PHE A 23 2.40 12.55 0.81
C PHE A 23 1.02 11.92 1.07
N ILE A 24 0.19 12.55 1.91
CA ILE A 24 -1.20 12.11 2.12
C ILE A 24 -2.02 12.20 0.82
N ILE A 25 -1.85 13.26 0.04
CA ILE A 25 -2.50 13.41 -1.27
C ILE A 25 -2.06 12.29 -2.22
N LEU A 26 -0.76 11.97 -2.26
CA LEU A 26 -0.22 10.86 -3.06
C LEU A 26 -0.91 9.54 -2.72
N HIS A 27 -1.15 9.26 -1.44
CA HIS A 27 -1.90 8.08 -1.01
C HIS A 27 -3.34 8.00 -1.57
N VAL A 28 -3.97 9.16 -1.79
CA VAL A 28 -5.33 9.24 -2.34
C VAL A 28 -5.32 9.14 -3.86
N VAL A 29 -4.40 9.83 -4.53
CA VAL A 29 -4.37 9.88 -6.00
C VAL A 29 -3.72 8.65 -6.64
N ARG A 30 -2.92 7.87 -5.89
CA ARG A 30 -2.17 6.71 -6.42
C ARG A 30 -2.99 5.75 -7.31
N PRO A 31 -4.28 5.45 -7.05
CA PRO A 31 -4.99 4.49 -7.90
C PRO A 31 -5.34 5.04 -9.28
N LEU A 32 -5.31 6.36 -9.46
CA LEU A 32 -5.43 7.00 -10.78
C LEU A 32 -4.19 6.73 -11.64
N PHE A 33 -3.04 6.55 -11.00
CA PHE A 33 -1.74 6.30 -11.63
C PHE A 33 -1.32 4.82 -11.59
N PHE A 34 -2.20 3.93 -11.11
CA PHE A 34 -1.89 2.51 -10.88
C PHE A 34 -0.65 2.27 -10.01
N ILE A 35 -0.32 3.22 -9.13
CA ILE A 35 0.85 3.09 -8.26
C ILE A 35 0.48 2.17 -7.07
N PRO A 36 1.23 1.07 -6.85
CA PRO A 36 0.99 0.15 -5.74
C PRO A 36 1.14 0.83 -4.37
N VAL A 37 0.36 0.37 -3.40
CA VAL A 37 0.37 0.87 -2.02
C VAL A 37 1.77 0.81 -1.40
N ILE A 38 2.46 -0.30 -1.61
CA ILE A 38 3.79 -0.58 -1.07
C ILE A 38 4.82 0.49 -1.45
N VAL A 39 4.77 1.00 -2.68
CA VAL A 39 5.72 2.01 -3.18
C VAL A 39 5.59 3.30 -2.37
N ILE A 40 4.36 3.76 -2.15
CA ILE A 40 4.12 5.00 -1.41
C ILE A 40 4.48 4.82 0.08
N CYS A 41 4.15 3.68 0.69
CA CYS A 41 4.52 3.44 2.09
C CYS A 41 6.05 3.35 2.28
N ILE A 42 6.77 2.66 1.38
CA ILE A 42 8.24 2.62 1.41
C ILE A 42 8.81 4.04 1.27
N ALA A 43 8.30 4.84 0.34
CA ALA A 43 8.70 6.23 0.19
C ALA A 43 8.44 7.04 1.48
N GLY A 44 7.35 6.78 2.19
CA GLY A 44 7.08 7.39 3.49
C GLY A 44 8.15 7.08 4.53
N GLY A 45 8.61 5.84 4.60
CA GLY A 45 9.71 5.43 5.48
C GLY A 45 11.05 6.06 5.11
N VAL A 46 11.33 6.19 3.80
CA VAL A 46 12.55 6.83 3.28
C VAL A 46 12.57 8.33 3.55
N LEU A 47 11.41 9.00 3.42
CA LEU A 47 11.32 10.46 3.47
C LEU A 47 11.09 11.01 4.89
N PHE A 48 10.32 10.31 5.72
CA PHE A 48 9.89 10.78 7.05
C PHE A 48 10.35 9.85 8.19
N GLY A 49 11.04 8.76 7.88
CA GLY A 49 11.33 7.70 8.84
C GLY A 49 10.11 6.84 9.18
N PHE A 50 10.32 5.85 10.04
CA PHE A 50 9.35 4.79 10.34
C PHE A 50 8.13 5.33 11.06
N VAL A 51 8.33 6.09 12.14
CA VAL A 51 7.23 6.54 13.01
C VAL A 51 6.35 7.55 12.28
N GLU A 52 6.93 8.65 11.80
CA GLU A 52 6.16 9.69 11.10
C GLU A 52 5.62 9.18 9.77
N GLY A 53 6.43 8.44 9.01
CA GLY A 53 6.01 7.81 7.76
C GLY A 53 4.86 6.82 7.95
N ALA A 54 4.86 6.02 9.03
CA ALA A 54 3.75 5.11 9.36
C ALA A 54 2.47 5.87 9.70
N ILE A 55 2.56 6.93 10.52
CA ILE A 55 1.40 7.75 10.89
C ILE A 55 0.81 8.43 9.65
N LEU A 56 1.65 9.07 8.83
CA LEU A 56 1.22 9.74 7.60
C LEU A 56 0.64 8.75 6.59
N SER A 57 1.24 7.57 6.46
CA SER A 57 0.74 6.48 5.61
C SER A 57 -0.63 6.01 6.09
N LEU A 58 -0.80 5.83 7.40
CA LEU A 58 -2.07 5.41 7.99
C LEU A 58 -3.16 6.46 7.74
N ILE A 59 -2.85 7.75 7.87
CA ILE A 59 -3.79 8.84 7.57
C ILE A 59 -4.20 8.82 6.09
N GLY A 60 -3.23 8.77 5.17
CA GLY A 60 -3.49 8.72 3.74
C GLY A 60 -4.29 7.48 3.31
N LEU A 61 -3.94 6.32 3.83
CA LEU A 61 -4.66 5.07 3.61
C LEU A 61 -6.10 5.12 4.15
N SER A 62 -6.29 5.72 5.32
CA SER A 62 -7.61 5.89 5.95
C SER A 62 -8.49 6.85 5.14
N LEU A 63 -7.92 7.97 4.68
CA LEU A 63 -8.62 8.90 3.80
C LEU A 63 -9.02 8.21 2.49
N MET A 64 -8.14 7.39 1.93
CA MET A 64 -8.47 6.64 0.71
C MET A 64 -9.54 5.58 0.95
N SER A 65 -9.55 4.94 2.12
CA SER A 65 -10.62 4.02 2.53
C SER A 65 -11.97 4.72 2.60
N LEU A 66 -12.03 5.93 3.18
CA LEU A 66 -13.21 6.77 3.24
C LEU A 66 -13.70 7.14 1.82
N ILE A 67 -12.80 7.53 0.94
CA ILE A 67 -13.12 7.86 -0.46
C ILE A 67 -13.66 6.63 -1.18
N SER A 68 -13.03 5.47 -1.00
CA SER A 68 -13.51 4.21 -1.58
C SER A 68 -14.93 3.88 -1.13
N TYR A 69 -15.25 4.11 0.15
CA TYR A 69 -16.62 3.93 0.67
C TYR A 69 -17.62 4.82 -0.05
N LYS A 70 -17.31 6.12 -0.15
CA LYS A 70 -18.17 7.08 -0.85
C LYS A 70 -18.33 6.73 -2.33
N LEU A 71 -17.25 6.31 -2.98
CA LEU A 71 -17.25 5.96 -4.41
C LEU A 71 -18.14 4.74 -4.69
N VAL A 72 -18.03 3.69 -3.86
CA VAL A 72 -18.86 2.48 -3.98
C VAL A 72 -20.35 2.79 -3.78
N HIS A 73 -20.70 3.63 -2.81
CA HIS A 73 -22.09 3.99 -2.52
C HIS A 73 -22.67 4.98 -3.54
N ARG A 74 -21.86 5.88 -4.09
CA ARG A 74 -22.30 6.90 -5.05
C ARG A 74 -22.42 6.36 -6.47
N PHE A 75 -21.58 5.41 -6.87
CA PHE A 75 -21.48 4.92 -8.25
C PHE A 75 -21.83 3.43 -8.36
N PRO A 76 -23.09 3.07 -8.69
CA PRO A 76 -23.52 1.68 -8.74
C PRO A 76 -22.80 0.85 -9.82
N LYS A 77 -22.38 1.49 -10.92
CA LYS A 77 -21.56 0.84 -11.97
C LYS A 77 -20.19 0.41 -11.41
N PHE A 78 -19.56 1.25 -10.59
CA PHE A 78 -18.28 0.96 -9.97
C PHE A 78 -18.41 -0.21 -8.98
N LYS A 79 -19.45 -0.20 -8.14
CA LYS A 79 -19.79 -1.31 -7.25
C LYS A 79 -19.95 -2.63 -8.02
N LYS A 80 -20.75 -2.64 -9.10
CA LYS A 80 -20.98 -3.83 -9.92
C LYS A 80 -19.68 -4.41 -10.50
N ASN A 81 -18.79 -3.56 -11.00
CA ASN A 81 -17.50 -4.00 -11.55
C ASN A 81 -16.61 -4.62 -10.48
N LEU A 82 -16.54 -4.02 -9.29
CA LEU A 82 -15.79 -4.56 -8.16
C LEU A 82 -16.40 -5.88 -7.64
N THR A 83 -17.72 -6.01 -7.59
CA THR A 83 -18.39 -7.26 -7.20
C THR A 83 -18.06 -8.39 -8.19
N ARG A 84 -18.08 -8.13 -9.49
CA ARG A 84 -17.64 -9.12 -10.51
C ARG A 84 -16.18 -9.52 -10.35
N LEU A 85 -15.31 -8.55 -10.06
CA LEU A 85 -13.90 -8.82 -9.80
C LEU A 85 -13.71 -9.66 -8.53
N LYS A 86 -14.50 -9.40 -7.49
CA LYS A 86 -14.54 -10.18 -6.24
C LYS A 86 -14.90 -11.63 -6.51
N GLU A 87 -15.98 -11.88 -7.26
CA GLU A 87 -16.43 -13.22 -7.63
C GLU A 87 -15.33 -13.99 -8.38
N LYS A 88 -14.65 -13.32 -9.33
CA LYS A 88 -13.55 -13.93 -10.10
C LYS A 88 -12.32 -14.27 -9.25
N ILE A 89 -11.98 -13.44 -8.27
CA ILE A 89 -10.76 -13.63 -7.45
C ILE A 89 -11.02 -14.60 -6.29
N PHE A 90 -12.19 -14.53 -5.66
CA PHE A 90 -12.47 -15.25 -4.42
C PHE A 90 -13.39 -16.46 -4.58
N TYR A 91 -13.94 -16.74 -5.79
CA TYR A 91 -14.66 -17.98 -6.14
C TYR A 91 -15.58 -18.50 -5.00
N ASP A 92 -16.47 -17.62 -4.52
CA ASP A 92 -17.47 -17.89 -3.49
C ASP A 92 -16.94 -18.24 -2.07
N ARG A 93 -15.65 -18.01 -1.81
CA ARG A 93 -15.10 -18.11 -0.44
C ARG A 93 -15.52 -16.89 0.38
N SER A 94 -16.16 -17.15 1.51
CA SER A 94 -16.35 -16.15 2.56
C SER A 94 -15.05 -15.99 3.34
N LEU A 95 -14.52 -14.77 3.37
CA LEU A 95 -13.35 -14.39 4.14
C LEU A 95 -13.80 -13.77 5.46
N THR A 96 -13.04 -14.04 6.51
CA THR A 96 -13.20 -13.35 7.79
C THR A 96 -12.57 -11.95 7.74
N VAL A 97 -12.96 -11.08 8.68
CA VAL A 97 -12.38 -9.72 8.77
C VAL A 97 -10.86 -9.80 8.91
N ALA A 98 -10.37 -10.73 9.73
CA ALA A 98 -8.93 -10.95 9.93
C ALA A 98 -8.21 -11.37 8.62
N GLN A 99 -8.82 -12.26 7.83
CA GLN A 99 -8.26 -12.66 6.54
C GLN A 99 -8.19 -11.47 5.57
N VAL A 100 -9.25 -10.66 5.50
CA VAL A 100 -9.26 -9.43 4.67
C VAL A 100 -8.15 -8.47 5.11
N MET A 101 -7.92 -8.33 6.42
CA MET A 101 -6.83 -7.50 6.93
C MET A 101 -5.44 -8.05 6.58
N MET A 102 -5.23 -9.36 6.67
CA MET A 102 -3.98 -9.99 6.23
C MET A 102 -3.73 -9.78 4.74
N LEU A 103 -4.78 -9.91 3.92
CA LEU A 103 -4.71 -9.67 2.48
C LEU A 103 -4.36 -8.21 2.13
N ARG A 104 -4.57 -7.23 3.02
CA ARG A 104 -4.16 -5.83 2.80
C ARG A 104 -2.64 -5.62 2.81
N ILE A 105 -1.88 -6.60 3.32
CA ILE A 105 -0.41 -6.64 3.25
C ILE A 105 0.05 -7.23 1.92
N MET A 106 -0.83 -7.83 1.11
CA MET A 106 -0.44 -8.30 -0.21
C MET A 106 -0.49 -7.14 -1.20
N PRO A 107 0.62 -6.81 -1.89
CA PRO A 107 0.67 -5.64 -2.78
C PRO A 107 -0.12 -5.85 -4.07
N PHE A 108 -0.46 -7.10 -4.40
CA PHE A 108 -1.08 -7.48 -5.68
C PHE A 108 -2.61 -7.35 -5.69
N ILE A 109 -3.23 -7.20 -4.52
CA ILE A 109 -4.69 -7.11 -4.42
C ILE A 109 -5.11 -5.64 -4.42
N HIS A 110 -6.06 -5.31 -5.29
CA HIS A 110 -6.54 -3.95 -5.44
C HIS A 110 -7.20 -3.43 -4.15
N PHE A 111 -6.74 -2.28 -3.67
CA PHE A 111 -7.23 -1.67 -2.43
C PHE A 111 -8.75 -1.48 -2.39
N HIS A 112 -9.34 -1.05 -3.51
CA HIS A 112 -10.79 -0.84 -3.63
C HIS A 112 -11.59 -2.14 -3.50
N LEU A 113 -11.02 -3.28 -3.91
CA LEU A 113 -11.67 -4.58 -3.81
C LEU A 113 -11.76 -5.04 -2.35
N LEU A 114 -10.65 -4.97 -1.61
CA LEU A 114 -10.62 -5.29 -0.18
C LEU A 114 -11.45 -4.30 0.64
N SER A 115 -11.53 -3.04 0.18
CA SER A 115 -12.42 -2.04 0.75
C SER A 115 -13.89 -2.43 0.54
N LEU A 116 -14.30 -2.78 -0.68
CA LEU A 116 -15.67 -3.27 -0.95
C LEU A 116 -16.00 -4.50 -0.11
N TYR A 117 -15.10 -5.48 -0.04
CA TYR A 117 -15.33 -6.69 0.73
C TYR A 117 -15.60 -6.37 2.20
N LEU A 118 -14.77 -5.50 2.80
CA LEU A 118 -14.95 -5.08 4.19
C LEU A 118 -16.23 -4.26 4.38
N MET A 119 -16.65 -3.46 3.39
CA MET A 119 -17.93 -2.75 3.44
C MET A 119 -19.12 -3.72 3.51
N GLU A 120 -19.10 -4.81 2.75
CA GLU A 120 -20.16 -5.82 2.78
C GLU A 120 -20.24 -6.57 4.12
N MET A 121 -19.14 -6.61 4.88
CA MET A 121 -19.06 -7.24 6.21
C MET A 121 -19.46 -6.31 7.36
N THR A 122 -19.72 -5.03 7.10
CA THR A 122 -19.95 -4.02 8.14
C THR A 122 -21.29 -3.33 7.93
N LYS A 123 -21.92 -2.89 9.02
CA LYS A 123 -23.28 -2.33 8.98
C LYS A 123 -23.30 -0.81 8.83
N SER A 124 -22.20 -0.14 9.16
CA SER A 124 -22.11 1.32 9.15
C SER A 124 -20.75 1.82 8.69
N LEU A 125 -20.69 3.08 8.22
CA LEU A 125 -19.43 3.74 7.88
C LEU A 125 -18.44 3.74 9.05
N LYS A 126 -18.92 3.92 10.29
CA LYS A 126 -18.07 3.94 11.49
C LYS A 126 -17.39 2.57 11.71
N GLU A 127 -18.18 1.51 11.63
CA GLU A 127 -17.68 0.14 11.79
C GLU A 127 -16.71 -0.24 10.66
N TYR A 128 -17.05 0.12 9.41
CA TYR A 128 -16.16 -0.02 8.27
C TYR A 128 -14.82 0.67 8.49
N MET A 129 -14.84 1.95 8.88
CA MET A 129 -13.62 2.73 9.10
C MET A 129 -12.80 2.16 10.24
N TYR A 130 -13.42 1.71 11.33
CA TYR A 130 -12.73 1.08 12.45
C TYR A 130 -11.93 -0.16 12.01
N TYR A 131 -12.59 -1.15 11.38
CA TYR A 131 -11.91 -2.34 10.90
C TYR A 131 -10.93 -2.04 9.76
N SER A 132 -11.23 -1.05 8.92
CA SER A 132 -10.33 -0.65 7.85
C SER A 132 -9.05 -0.07 8.40
N ILE A 133 -9.12 0.86 9.36
CA ILE A 133 -7.94 1.48 9.98
C ILE A 133 -7.11 0.38 10.66
N LEU A 134 -7.77 -0.50 11.42
CA LEU A 134 -7.09 -1.62 12.09
C LEU A 134 -6.34 -2.51 11.08
N GLY A 135 -6.96 -2.80 9.93
CA GLY A 135 -6.33 -3.55 8.84
C GLY A 135 -5.27 -2.78 8.04
N LEU A 136 -5.14 -1.47 8.24
CA LEU A 136 -4.16 -0.62 7.55
C LEU A 136 -2.90 -0.36 8.38
N ILE A 137 -2.98 -0.54 9.71
CA ILE A 137 -1.85 -0.39 10.63
C ILE A 137 -0.69 -1.31 10.20
N LEU A 138 -0.99 -2.59 9.97
CA LEU A 138 0.03 -3.59 9.66
C LEU A 138 0.78 -3.30 8.35
N PRO A 139 0.12 -3.05 7.19
CA PRO A 139 0.84 -2.67 5.98
C PRO A 139 1.53 -1.30 6.09
N ALA A 140 0.99 -0.33 6.84
CA ALA A 140 1.66 0.94 7.07
C ALA A 140 3.01 0.71 7.78
N ILE A 141 3.00 0.00 8.91
CA ILE A 141 4.20 -0.33 9.70
C ILE A 141 5.20 -1.15 8.89
N VAL A 142 4.77 -2.25 8.27
CA VAL A 142 5.69 -3.18 7.60
C VAL A 142 6.41 -2.49 6.45
N TYR A 143 5.68 -1.72 5.63
CA TYR A 143 6.28 -1.11 4.44
C TYR A 143 7.08 0.15 4.74
N THR A 144 6.63 1.01 5.67
CA THR A 144 7.44 2.18 6.06
C THR A 144 8.70 1.74 6.80
N GLY A 145 8.60 0.72 7.67
CA GLY A 145 9.76 0.15 8.34
C GLY A 145 10.77 -0.43 7.35
N PHE A 146 10.29 -1.10 6.30
CA PHE A 146 11.16 -1.56 5.21
C PHE A 146 11.83 -0.39 4.47
N GLY A 147 11.10 0.71 4.24
CA GLY A 147 11.65 1.92 3.64
C GLY A 147 12.79 2.53 4.45
N GLU A 148 12.61 2.73 5.75
CA GLU A 148 13.69 3.21 6.63
C GLU A 148 14.87 2.22 6.67
N ALA A 149 14.59 0.92 6.79
CA ALA A 149 15.63 -0.10 6.82
C ALA A 149 16.51 -0.07 5.55
N ILE A 150 15.93 0.14 4.37
CA ILE A 150 16.70 0.27 3.12
C ILE A 150 17.65 1.48 3.17
N THR A 151 17.22 2.60 3.76
CA THR A 151 18.07 3.80 3.89
C THR A 151 19.21 3.62 4.89
N ALA A 152 18.99 2.81 5.93
CA ALA A 152 20.02 2.51 6.93
C ALA A 152 21.07 1.50 6.44
N LEU A 153 20.75 0.71 5.40
CA LEU A 153 21.65 -0.30 4.86
C LEU A 153 22.57 0.27 3.76
N PRO A 154 23.88 -0.03 3.78
CA PRO A 154 24.77 0.30 2.68
C PRO A 154 24.28 -0.29 1.35
N TRP A 155 24.45 0.46 0.26
CA TRP A 155 23.94 0.11 -1.07
C TRP A 155 24.35 -1.29 -1.56
N TYR A 156 25.52 -1.80 -1.15
CA TYR A 156 25.99 -3.14 -1.50
C TYR A 156 25.21 -4.26 -0.78
N ILE A 157 24.71 -4.02 0.44
CA ILE A 157 23.86 -4.97 1.16
C ILE A 157 22.48 -5.02 0.51
N THR A 158 21.92 -3.87 0.13
CA THR A 158 20.67 -3.78 -0.63
C THR A 158 20.78 -4.51 -1.97
N LEU A 159 21.89 -4.32 -2.70
CA LEU A 159 22.16 -5.04 -3.95
C LEU A 159 22.30 -6.55 -3.74
N CYS A 160 23.01 -6.98 -2.69
CA CYS A 160 23.16 -8.39 -2.34
C CYS A 160 21.80 -9.03 -2.01
N LEU A 161 20.96 -8.35 -1.23
CA LEU A 161 19.64 -8.83 -0.83
C LEU A 161 18.70 -8.96 -2.04
N LEU A 162 18.77 -8.03 -3.00
CA LEU A 162 18.06 -8.13 -4.27
C LEU A 162 18.54 -9.32 -5.12
N LEU A 163 19.84 -9.58 -5.18
CA LEU A 163 20.40 -10.74 -5.89
C LEU A 163 19.99 -12.06 -5.25
N VAL A 164 19.97 -12.15 -3.92
CA VAL A 164 19.49 -13.33 -3.18
C VAL A 164 18.00 -13.58 -3.47
N LEU A 165 17.16 -12.53 -3.44
CA LEU A 165 15.74 -12.65 -3.78
C LEU A 165 15.53 -13.07 -5.24
N ALA A 166 16.29 -12.52 -6.18
CA ALA A 166 16.24 -12.92 -7.59
C ALA A 166 16.68 -14.38 -7.78
N GLY A 167 17.73 -14.80 -7.07
CA GLY A 167 18.19 -16.19 -7.04
C GLY A 167 17.13 -17.13 -6.48
N ALA A 168 16.50 -16.78 -5.34
CA ALA A 168 15.43 -17.57 -4.75
C ALA A 168 14.22 -17.68 -5.68
N PHE A 169 13.82 -16.59 -6.33
CA PHE A 169 12.72 -16.60 -7.30
C PHE A 169 13.03 -17.52 -8.49
N LYS A 170 14.27 -17.45 -9.00
CA LYS A 170 14.74 -18.32 -10.07
C LYS A 170 14.77 -19.80 -9.62
N SER A 171 15.21 -20.08 -8.41
CA SER A 171 15.22 -21.43 -7.84
C SER A 171 13.80 -22.01 -7.70
N ILE A 172 12.84 -21.19 -7.28
CA ILE A 172 11.41 -21.58 -7.21
C ILE A 172 10.86 -21.86 -8.62
N ASP A 173 11.16 -21.02 -9.61
CA ASP A 173 10.73 -21.23 -11.00
C ASP A 173 11.32 -22.52 -11.60
N ILE A 174 12.61 -22.78 -11.35
CA ILE A 174 13.27 -24.03 -11.80
C ILE A 174 12.65 -25.25 -11.12
N TRP A 175 12.42 -25.19 -9.81
CA TRP A 175 11.82 -26.30 -9.05
C TRP A 175 10.39 -26.60 -9.52
N ASN A 176 9.62 -25.56 -9.84
CA ASN A 176 8.25 -25.69 -10.35
C ASN A 176 8.22 -26.27 -11.79
N LYS A 177 9.22 -25.94 -12.63
CA LYS A 177 9.39 -26.54 -13.96
C LYS A 177 9.88 -27.98 -13.94
N SER A 178 10.54 -28.44 -12.87
CA SER A 178 11.02 -29.83 -12.77
C SER A 178 9.99 -30.81 -12.22
N HIS A 179 8.84 -30.33 -11.73
CA HIS A 179 7.75 -31.13 -11.15
C HIS A 179 6.45 -31.07 -11.97
N ILE A 180 6.52 -30.58 -13.22
CA ILE A 180 5.47 -30.66 -14.25
C ILE A 180 6.02 -31.55 -15.37
#